data_AF-A0A348VDC6-F1
#
_entry.id   AF-A0A348VDC6-F1
#
_cell.length_a   1.000
_cell.length_b   1.000
_cell.length_c   1.000
_cell.angle_alpha   90.00
_cell.angle_beta   90.00
_cell.angle_gamma   90.00
#
_symmetry.space_group_name_H-M   'P 1'
#
loop_
_entity.id
_entity.type
_entity.pdbx_description
1 polymer ?
#
loop_
_entity_poly.entity_id
_entity_poly.type
_entity_poly.pdbx_seq_one_letter_code
_entity_poly.pdbx_strand_id
1 'polypeptide(L)'
;MRKVVSLVLAALLMVTLFPLGIFASALATSGDDVIVDPVVLQELGDNLRKGLLRDAKKTSASAELVDLGGGVVLSKRAYEGVEALENNVKVVVELSGPSFFESGAKDLKQFKEKAAQAHSKALQEVKTALPNFEKQHDLYATINGFTGLISLDELKSLLSMAGKGSISHVYVSDVYQISAIEDPASYIYYEDMKGIGVTPDMVNSAPLIGAPEAWDLGYTGSGTYVAVIDTGIDYTHENFGGYSSFPNEKIPYGYDFADGDNDPMDHNGHGTHVAGTVAGIGKAKFQDKDGNWVSLKGIAPDAKLIVAKVFADDSPYAYTADIVAAIEYLIKLKVEDGVNIVAANMSLGSDKGFDAPTEPEQKAIKNAYEAGIT
;
A
#
# COMPACT_ATOMS: atom_id res chain seq x y z
N MET A 1 7.27 -30.60 -41.83
CA MET A 1 8.43 -30.61 -40.93
C MET A 1 9.68 -30.17 -41.69
N ARG A 2 10.15 -28.94 -41.46
CA ARG A 2 11.48 -28.45 -41.88
C ARG A 2 12.01 -27.58 -40.73
N LYS A 3 13.15 -27.94 -40.16
CA LYS A 3 13.93 -27.08 -39.24
C LYS A 3 15.18 -26.63 -39.98
N VAL A 4 15.47 -25.34 -39.89
CA VAL A 4 16.73 -24.69 -40.28
C VAL A 4 17.36 -24.17 -38.99
N VAL A 5 18.67 -24.36 -38.83
CA VAL A 5 19.50 -23.84 -37.73
C VAL A 5 20.35 -22.68 -38.28
N SER A 6 20.46 -21.60 -37.51
CA SER A 6 21.15 -20.34 -37.84
C SER A 6 22.56 -20.27 -37.24
N LEU A 7 23.44 -19.50 -37.90
CA LEU A 7 24.86 -19.27 -37.55
C LEU A 7 25.10 -17.78 -37.22
N VAL A 8 26.09 -17.53 -36.37
CA VAL A 8 26.54 -16.28 -35.71
C VAL A 8 27.57 -15.49 -36.55
N LEU A 9 27.64 -14.13 -36.46
CA LEU A 9 28.87 -13.32 -36.18
C LEU A 9 28.69 -11.77 -36.22
N ALA A 10 29.57 -11.07 -35.49
CA ALA A 10 29.66 -9.64 -35.15
C ALA A 10 30.60 -8.79 -36.06
N ALA A 11 30.56 -7.45 -35.93
CA ALA A 11 31.66 -6.50 -36.25
C ALA A 11 31.44 -5.08 -35.65
N LEU A 12 32.53 -4.29 -35.57
CA LEU A 12 32.89 -3.25 -34.58
C LEU A 12 33.25 -1.88 -35.23
N LEU A 13 33.05 -0.76 -34.49
CA LEU A 13 33.93 0.45 -34.33
C LEU A 13 33.98 1.68 -35.31
N MET A 14 33.84 2.89 -34.72
CA MET A 14 34.74 4.11 -34.75
C MET A 14 34.37 5.50 -35.41
N VAL A 15 34.30 6.54 -34.53
CA VAL A 15 34.71 8.00 -34.52
C VAL A 15 34.17 9.12 -35.49
N THR A 16 33.67 10.24 -34.91
CA THR A 16 34.17 11.68 -34.93
C THR A 16 33.10 12.81 -35.01
N LEU A 17 33.09 13.68 -33.97
CA LEU A 17 32.92 15.16 -33.84
C LEU A 17 32.02 16.03 -34.78
N PHE A 18 30.97 16.66 -34.18
CA PHE A 18 30.34 18.03 -34.27
C PHE A 18 30.45 18.95 -35.54
N PRO A 19 29.58 19.98 -35.80
CA PRO A 19 28.53 20.60 -34.95
C PRO A 19 27.16 21.01 -35.60
N LEU A 20 26.20 21.40 -34.73
CA LEU A 20 25.09 22.38 -34.85
C LEU A 20 24.12 22.34 -36.06
N GLY A 21 22.84 22.09 -35.78
CA GLY A 21 21.75 22.43 -36.70
C GLY A 21 20.39 21.88 -36.28
N ILE A 22 19.58 22.75 -35.69
CA ILE A 22 18.14 22.64 -35.39
C ILE A 22 17.35 21.90 -36.48
N PHE A 23 16.55 20.88 -36.12
CA PHE A 23 15.11 20.76 -36.45
C PHE A 23 14.53 19.45 -35.89
N ALA A 24 13.29 19.57 -35.41
CA ALA A 24 12.44 18.52 -34.86
C ALA A 24 12.10 17.40 -35.87
N SER A 25 11.90 16.18 -35.36
CA SER A 25 10.75 15.30 -35.64
C SER A 25 11.10 13.81 -35.46
N ALA A 26 10.49 13.22 -34.42
CA ALA A 26 9.79 11.93 -34.39
C ALA A 26 10.29 10.72 -35.21
N LEU A 27 10.60 9.67 -34.44
CA LEU A 27 10.00 8.31 -34.44
C LEU A 27 10.77 7.11 -35.03
N ALA A 28 10.87 6.10 -34.14
CA ALA A 28 10.81 4.64 -34.35
C ALA A 28 12.14 3.93 -34.71
N THR A 29 12.57 2.81 -34.12
CA THR A 29 11.97 1.78 -33.26
C THR A 29 13.05 0.96 -32.53
N SER A 30 12.84 0.59 -31.27
CA SER A 30 12.92 -0.80 -30.76
C SER A 30 12.49 -0.78 -29.29
N GLY A 31 11.54 -1.65 -28.95
CA GLY A 31 10.67 -1.53 -27.77
C GLY A 31 11.37 -1.44 -26.42
N ASP A 32 10.74 -0.65 -25.55
CA ASP A 32 10.67 -0.76 -24.09
C ASP A 32 9.53 0.19 -23.66
N ASP A 33 8.81 -0.16 -22.60
CA ASP A 33 7.62 0.52 -22.12
C ASP A 33 7.89 2.00 -21.82
N VAL A 34 7.16 2.90 -22.50
CA VAL A 34 7.23 4.33 -22.22
C VAL A 34 6.28 4.64 -21.06
N ILE A 35 6.83 4.68 -19.85
CA ILE A 35 6.19 5.38 -18.72
C ILE A 35 6.20 6.86 -19.09
N VAL A 36 5.01 7.40 -19.39
CA VAL A 36 4.87 8.81 -19.73
C VAL A 36 4.82 9.61 -18.42
N ASP A 37 5.94 10.24 -18.10
CA ASP A 37 6.03 11.26 -17.05
C ASP A 37 4.92 12.32 -17.26
N PRO A 38 4.09 12.65 -16.23
CA PRO A 38 3.01 13.64 -16.33
C PRO A 38 3.46 15.01 -16.87
N VAL A 39 4.75 15.34 -16.76
CA VAL A 39 5.31 16.61 -17.25
C VAL A 39 5.32 16.70 -18.79
N VAL A 40 5.36 15.58 -19.52
CA VAL A 40 5.51 15.58 -20.99
C VAL A 40 4.19 15.84 -21.74
N LEU A 41 3.04 15.70 -21.08
CA LEU A 41 1.72 15.93 -21.69
C LEU A 41 1.38 17.41 -21.91
N GLN A 42 2.08 18.32 -21.24
CA GLN A 42 1.77 19.75 -21.25
C GLN A 42 2.25 20.47 -22.53
N GLU A 43 3.17 19.87 -23.30
CA GLU A 43 3.75 20.47 -24.51
C GLU A 43 3.19 19.91 -25.84
N LEU A 44 2.30 18.91 -25.78
CA LEU A 44 1.80 18.23 -26.98
C LEU A 44 0.40 18.70 -27.38
N GLY A 45 0.26 19.16 -28.62
CA GLY A 45 -1.04 19.60 -29.18
C GLY A 45 -2.10 18.49 -29.17
N ASP A 46 -3.37 18.90 -29.06
CA ASP A 46 -4.54 18.03 -28.81
C ASP A 46 -4.66 16.79 -29.70
N ASN A 47 -4.22 16.89 -30.96
CA ASN A 47 -4.29 15.78 -31.91
C ASN A 47 -3.20 14.72 -31.66
N LEU A 48 -2.01 15.10 -31.19
CA LEU A 48 -0.95 14.16 -30.85
C LEU A 48 -1.23 13.51 -29.50
N ARG A 49 -1.79 14.26 -28.53
CA ARG A 49 -2.31 13.73 -27.26
C ARG A 49 -3.39 12.67 -27.50
N LYS A 50 -4.37 12.95 -28.37
CA LYS A 50 -5.40 11.97 -28.76
C LYS A 50 -4.83 10.76 -29.50
N GLY A 51 -3.77 10.94 -30.30
CA GLY A 51 -3.06 9.85 -30.98
C GLY A 51 -2.33 8.92 -30.02
N LEU A 52 -1.53 9.47 -29.10
CA LEU A 52 -0.81 8.74 -28.06
C LEU A 52 -1.75 8.03 -27.10
N LEU A 53 -2.87 8.65 -26.70
CA LEU A 53 -3.92 7.98 -25.90
C LEU A 53 -4.56 6.81 -26.66
N ARG A 54 -4.63 6.88 -27.99
CA ARG A 54 -5.17 5.81 -28.84
C ARG A 54 -4.19 4.65 -29.01
N ASP A 55 -2.90 4.93 -29.02
CA ASP A 55 -1.84 3.92 -29.15
C ASP A 55 -1.46 3.32 -27.78
N ALA A 56 -1.53 4.08 -26.69
CA ALA A 56 -1.45 3.56 -25.31
C ALA A 56 -2.58 2.57 -25.00
N LYS A 57 -3.79 2.83 -25.54
CA LYS A 57 -4.92 1.86 -25.55
C LYS A 57 -4.62 0.54 -26.25
N LYS A 58 -3.60 0.49 -27.11
CA LYS A 58 -3.19 -0.74 -27.83
C LYS A 58 -1.98 -1.44 -27.21
N THR A 59 -1.25 -0.81 -26.28
CA THR A 59 0.03 -1.34 -25.79
C THR A 59 0.19 -1.40 -24.27
N SER A 60 -0.82 -1.05 -23.47
CA SER A 60 -0.82 -1.36 -22.04
C SER A 60 -2.15 -1.99 -21.63
N ALA A 61 -2.09 -3.07 -20.86
CA ALA A 61 -3.25 -3.69 -20.24
C ALA A 61 -3.97 -2.64 -19.40
N SER A 62 -5.17 -2.28 -19.82
CA SER A 62 -5.79 -0.97 -19.60
C SER A 62 -6.19 -0.67 -18.14
N ALA A 63 -5.54 0.31 -17.52
CA ALA A 63 -6.22 1.18 -16.55
C ALA A 63 -7.18 2.07 -17.34
N GLU A 64 -8.48 2.00 -17.06
CA GLU A 64 -9.42 3.00 -17.57
C GLU A 64 -8.98 4.37 -17.04
N LEU A 65 -8.86 5.38 -17.91
CA LEU A 65 -8.42 6.72 -17.56
C LEU A 65 -9.61 7.68 -17.55
N VAL A 66 -9.65 8.57 -16.56
CA VAL A 66 -10.66 9.63 -16.42
C VAL A 66 -9.98 10.98 -16.68
N ASP A 67 -10.43 11.71 -17.72
CA ASP A 67 -9.94 13.06 -18.02
C ASP A 67 -10.80 14.08 -17.26
N LEU A 68 -10.19 14.76 -16.29
CA LEU A 68 -10.86 15.78 -15.47
C LEU A 68 -10.87 17.16 -16.16
N GLY A 69 -10.30 17.26 -17.37
CA GLY A 69 -10.07 18.52 -18.04
C GLY A 69 -8.88 19.27 -17.47
N GLY A 70 -8.51 20.39 -18.12
CA GLY A 70 -7.40 21.22 -17.66
C GLY A 70 -6.02 20.56 -17.68
N GLY A 71 -5.88 19.38 -18.32
CA GLY A 71 -4.62 18.63 -18.42
C GLY A 71 -4.42 17.56 -17.34
N VAL A 72 -5.40 17.33 -16.46
CA VAL A 72 -5.32 16.30 -15.41
C VAL A 72 -6.06 15.05 -15.87
N VAL A 73 -5.37 13.91 -15.80
CA VAL A 73 -5.93 12.58 -16.13
C VAL A 73 -5.61 11.65 -14.98
N LEU A 74 -6.62 10.99 -14.44
CA LEU A 74 -6.47 10.02 -13.35
C LEU A 74 -6.72 8.60 -13.83
N SER A 75 -6.15 7.63 -13.10
CA SER A 75 -6.64 6.25 -13.17
C SER A 75 -8.10 6.23 -12.70
N LYS A 76 -8.90 5.30 -13.21
CA LYS A 76 -10.28 5.13 -12.75
C LYS A 76 -10.34 4.83 -11.26
N ARG A 77 -9.38 4.05 -10.72
CA ARG A 77 -9.30 3.75 -9.29
C ARG A 77 -9.06 5.01 -8.47
N ALA A 78 -8.04 5.79 -8.81
CA ALA A 78 -7.80 7.08 -8.17
C ALA A 78 -9.04 7.97 -8.22
N TYR A 79 -9.74 8.01 -9.37
CA TYR A 79 -10.97 8.79 -9.51
C TYR A 79 -12.12 8.27 -8.63
N GLU A 80 -12.35 6.96 -8.55
CA GLU A 80 -13.34 6.34 -7.65
C GLU A 80 -13.04 6.71 -6.18
N GLY A 81 -11.75 6.75 -5.81
CA GLY A 81 -11.32 7.22 -4.50
C GLY A 81 -11.63 8.68 -4.23
N VAL A 82 -11.45 9.54 -5.23
CA VAL A 82 -11.83 10.96 -5.14
C VAL A 82 -13.34 11.12 -4.97
N GLU A 83 -14.15 10.34 -5.70
CA GLU A 83 -15.60 10.36 -5.54
C GLU A 83 -16.02 9.88 -4.15
N ALA A 84 -15.36 8.84 -3.63
CA ALA A 84 -15.61 8.32 -2.28
C ALA A 84 -15.25 9.30 -1.16
N LEU A 85 -14.31 10.21 -1.40
CA LEU A 85 -13.92 11.28 -0.46
C LEU A 85 -14.68 12.59 -0.70
N GLU A 86 -15.84 12.55 -1.35
CA GLU A 86 -16.67 13.72 -1.65
C GLU A 86 -15.90 14.82 -2.43
N ASN A 87 -15.08 14.42 -3.40
CA ASN A 87 -14.17 15.28 -4.17
C ASN A 87 -12.96 15.83 -3.38
N ASN A 88 -12.58 15.18 -2.29
CA ASN A 88 -11.24 15.34 -1.73
C ASN A 88 -10.29 14.28 -2.29
N VAL A 89 -8.99 14.55 -2.19
CA VAL A 89 -7.92 13.73 -2.76
C VAL A 89 -6.86 13.52 -1.69
N LYS A 90 -6.63 12.27 -1.29
CA LYS A 90 -5.43 11.91 -0.52
C LYS A 90 -4.24 11.83 -1.47
N VAL A 91 -3.15 12.50 -1.10
CA VAL A 91 -1.93 12.61 -1.92
C VAL A 91 -0.69 12.22 -1.13
N VAL A 92 0.32 11.78 -1.85
CA VAL A 92 1.67 11.56 -1.33
C VAL A 92 2.61 12.56 -2.02
N VAL A 93 3.22 13.45 -1.25
CA VAL A 93 4.20 14.43 -1.73
C VAL A 93 5.60 13.92 -1.42
N GLU A 94 6.36 13.59 -2.45
CA GLU A 94 7.75 13.15 -2.33
C GLU A 94 8.69 14.36 -2.48
N LEU A 95 9.67 14.45 -1.59
CA LEU A 95 10.67 15.48 -1.59
C LEU A 95 11.87 15.09 -2.45
N SER A 96 12.64 16.09 -2.86
CA SER A 96 13.98 15.87 -3.39
C SER A 96 14.91 15.37 -2.28
N GLY A 97 15.71 14.34 -2.59
CA GLY A 97 16.67 13.74 -1.66
C GLY A 97 16.23 12.35 -1.17
N PRO A 98 17.16 11.58 -0.58
CA PRO A 98 16.92 10.17 -0.26
C PRO A 98 16.00 10.01 0.95
N SER A 99 15.24 8.90 0.98
CA SER A 99 14.65 8.34 2.20
C SER A 99 15.72 7.80 3.15
N PHE A 100 15.32 7.40 4.36
CA PHE A 100 16.22 6.84 5.37
C PHE A 100 17.08 5.70 4.82
N PHE A 101 16.47 4.70 4.17
CA PHE A 101 17.19 3.54 3.66
C PHE A 101 18.09 3.89 2.47
N GLU A 102 17.61 4.74 1.55
CA GLU A 102 18.39 5.21 0.40
C GLU A 102 19.61 6.04 0.81
N SER A 103 19.51 6.76 1.93
CA SER A 103 20.61 7.59 2.43
C SER A 103 21.77 6.77 3.02
N GLY A 104 21.54 5.49 3.33
CA GLY A 104 22.49 4.63 4.04
C GLY A 104 22.64 4.99 5.53
N ALA A 105 21.78 5.86 6.06
CA ALA A 105 21.75 6.19 7.48
C ALA A 105 21.49 4.94 8.35
N LYS A 106 21.99 4.98 9.58
CA LYS A 106 21.88 3.88 10.55
C LYS A 106 20.99 4.21 11.75
N ASP A 107 20.65 5.47 11.91
CA ASP A 107 19.84 5.99 13.00
C ASP A 107 18.71 6.82 12.41
N LEU A 108 17.48 6.29 12.48
CA LEU A 108 16.30 6.93 11.91
C LEU A 108 15.96 8.23 12.62
N LYS A 109 16.17 8.32 13.95
CA LYS A 109 15.91 9.52 14.73
C LYS A 109 16.85 10.66 14.32
N GLN A 110 18.15 10.38 14.21
CA GLN A 110 19.12 11.37 13.73
C GLN A 110 18.86 11.77 12.28
N PHE A 111 18.44 10.82 11.43
CA PHE A 111 18.05 11.12 10.05
C PHE A 111 16.87 12.09 10.00
N LYS A 112 15.81 11.85 10.79
CA LYS A 112 14.63 12.72 10.89
C LYS A 112 15.01 14.14 11.32
N GLU A 113 15.87 14.29 12.33
CA GLU A 113 16.34 15.60 12.79
C GLU A 113 17.04 16.40 11.67
N LYS A 114 17.84 15.73 10.84
CA LYS A 114 18.51 16.35 9.69
C LYS A 114 17.53 16.67 8.55
N ALA A 115 16.55 15.80 8.32
CA ALA A 115 15.55 15.96 7.26
C ALA A 115 14.46 17.00 7.60
N ALA A 116 14.24 17.29 8.88
CA ALA A 116 13.16 18.16 9.37
C ALA A 116 13.13 19.55 8.71
N GLN A 117 14.29 20.14 8.44
CA GLN A 117 14.34 21.45 7.77
C GLN A 117 13.87 21.36 6.31
N ALA A 118 14.25 20.31 5.59
CA ALA A 118 13.81 20.09 4.21
C ALA A 118 12.30 19.82 4.15
N HIS A 119 11.78 19.02 5.08
CA HIS A 119 10.35 18.76 5.26
C HIS A 119 9.56 20.02 5.54
N SER A 120 10.00 20.82 6.51
CA SER A 120 9.34 22.08 6.85
C SER A 120 9.35 23.08 5.69
N LYS A 121 10.45 23.14 4.92
CA LYS A 121 10.55 24.00 3.74
C LYS A 121 9.59 23.54 2.64
N ALA A 122 9.55 22.25 2.32
CA ALA A 122 8.64 21.70 1.31
C ALA A 122 7.17 21.91 1.70
N LEU A 123 6.81 21.69 2.96
CA LEU A 123 5.45 21.98 3.45
C LEU A 123 5.10 23.46 3.30
N GLN A 124 6.05 24.37 3.56
CA GLN A 124 5.84 25.80 3.37
C GLN A 124 5.66 26.16 1.89
N GLU A 125 6.44 25.55 0.98
CA GLU A 125 6.27 25.70 -0.46
C GLU A 125 4.85 25.25 -0.89
N VAL A 126 4.39 24.08 -0.41
CA VAL A 126 3.02 23.58 -0.65
C VAL A 126 1.98 24.54 -0.09
N LYS A 127 2.08 24.94 1.19
CA LYS A 127 1.10 25.84 1.83
C LYS A 127 1.08 27.24 1.24
N THR A 128 2.15 27.67 0.59
CA THR A 128 2.15 28.95 -0.14
C THR A 128 1.28 28.88 -1.40
N ALA A 129 1.29 27.74 -2.08
CA ALA A 129 0.45 27.52 -3.26
C ALA A 129 -0.98 27.08 -2.90
N LEU A 130 -1.12 26.29 -1.83
CA LEU A 130 -2.37 25.70 -1.35
C LEU A 130 -2.52 26.03 0.16
N PRO A 131 -3.07 27.21 0.52
CA PRO A 131 -3.16 27.64 1.92
C PRO A 131 -3.92 26.69 2.86
N ASN A 132 -4.87 25.92 2.30
CA ASN A 132 -5.70 24.98 3.04
C ASN A 132 -5.12 23.55 3.08
N PHE A 133 -3.91 23.33 2.53
CA PHE A 133 -3.29 22.01 2.51
C PHE A 133 -3.20 21.41 3.92
N GLU A 134 -3.88 20.28 4.10
CA GLU A 134 -3.87 19.51 5.33
C GLU A 134 -2.82 18.41 5.25
N LYS A 135 -1.72 18.58 5.97
CA LYS A 135 -0.71 17.52 6.11
C LYS A 135 -1.21 16.48 7.10
N GLN A 136 -1.19 15.21 6.70
CA GLN A 136 -1.60 14.10 7.56
C GLN A 136 -0.39 13.45 8.24
N HIS A 137 0.56 12.88 7.49
CA HIS A 137 1.69 12.15 8.06
C HIS A 137 3.03 12.52 7.42
N ASP A 138 4.09 12.64 8.24
CA ASP A 138 5.46 12.74 7.75
C ASP A 138 6.07 11.35 7.49
N LEU A 139 6.71 11.21 6.33
CA LEU A 139 7.32 9.98 5.84
C LEU A 139 8.84 10.19 5.73
N TYR A 140 9.62 9.36 6.40
CA TYR A 140 11.08 9.43 6.35
C TYR A 140 11.70 8.12 5.89
N ALA A 141 11.10 6.99 6.29
CA ALA A 141 11.65 5.67 6.05
C ALA A 141 11.02 4.98 4.84
N THR A 142 9.70 5.05 4.67
CA THR A 142 9.03 4.50 3.49
C THR A 142 9.42 5.28 2.23
N ILE A 143 9.26 6.59 2.28
CA ILE A 143 9.72 7.55 1.28
C ILE A 143 10.15 8.83 2.01
N ASN A 144 10.90 9.71 1.35
CA ASN A 144 11.21 11.03 1.87
C ASN A 144 10.07 11.99 1.51
N GLY A 145 9.08 12.16 2.38
CA GLY A 145 7.79 12.70 1.96
C GLY A 145 6.88 13.16 3.08
N PHE A 146 5.68 13.57 2.69
CA PHE A 146 4.53 13.62 3.58
C PHE A 146 3.24 13.31 2.81
N THR A 147 2.24 12.83 3.52
CA THR A 147 0.89 12.67 2.99
C THR A 147 0.04 13.89 3.29
N GLY A 148 -1.03 14.08 2.52
CA GLY A 148 -1.99 15.13 2.80
C GLY A 148 -3.33 14.92 2.13
N LEU A 149 -4.28 15.75 2.53
CA LEU A 149 -5.62 15.83 1.98
C LEU A 149 -5.80 17.21 1.34
N ILE A 150 -6.35 17.22 0.12
CA ILE A 150 -6.66 18.43 -0.64
C ILE A 150 -8.03 18.29 -1.31
N SER A 151 -8.60 19.39 -1.76
CA SER A 151 -9.76 19.34 -2.67
C SER A 151 -9.34 18.97 -4.09
N LEU A 152 -10.28 18.44 -4.88
CA LEU A 152 -10.06 18.13 -6.31
C LEU A 152 -9.65 19.37 -7.12
N ASP A 153 -10.16 20.55 -6.75
CA ASP A 153 -9.82 21.82 -7.39
C ASP A 153 -8.35 22.23 -7.15
N GLU A 154 -7.79 21.85 -6.01
CA GLU A 154 -6.39 22.13 -5.65
C GLU A 154 -5.41 21.15 -6.29
N LEU A 155 -5.88 19.98 -6.74
CA LEU A 155 -5.03 18.90 -7.27
C LEU A 155 -4.15 19.36 -8.42
N LYS A 156 -4.70 20.12 -9.37
CA LYS A 156 -3.92 20.63 -10.50
C LYS A 156 -2.78 21.54 -10.06
N SER A 157 -3.04 22.39 -9.07
CA SER A 157 -2.03 23.29 -8.51
C SER A 157 -0.91 22.49 -7.87
N LEU A 158 -1.23 21.47 -7.07
CA LEU A 158 -0.23 20.61 -6.43
C LEU A 158 0.58 19.81 -7.46
N LEU A 159 -0.07 19.17 -8.44
CA LEU A 159 0.60 18.42 -9.50
C LEU A 159 1.59 19.30 -10.28
N SER A 160 1.26 20.58 -10.48
CA SER A 160 2.15 21.53 -11.17
C SER A 160 3.44 21.84 -10.39
N MET A 161 3.53 21.48 -9.11
CA MET A 161 4.71 21.63 -8.27
C MET A 161 5.67 20.45 -8.38
N ALA A 162 5.26 19.30 -8.93
CA ALA A 162 6.14 18.15 -9.14
C ALA A 162 7.37 18.54 -9.98
N GLY A 163 8.54 18.03 -9.59
CA GLY A 163 9.84 18.35 -10.21
C GLY A 163 10.33 19.78 -9.97
N LYS A 164 9.72 20.56 -9.08
CA LYS A 164 10.09 21.95 -8.79
C LYS A 164 10.40 22.16 -7.31
N GLY A 165 11.33 23.07 -7.05
CA GLY A 165 11.68 23.48 -5.69
C GLY A 165 12.15 22.28 -4.87
N SER A 166 11.49 22.02 -3.74
CA SER A 166 11.81 20.91 -2.84
C SER A 166 11.03 19.63 -3.16
N ILE A 167 10.12 19.64 -4.13
CA ILE A 167 9.19 18.55 -4.45
C ILE A 167 9.69 17.79 -5.68
N SER A 168 9.89 16.48 -5.54
CA SER A 168 10.30 15.60 -6.64
C SER A 168 9.07 15.05 -7.37
N HIS A 169 8.14 14.45 -6.64
CA HIS A 169 6.91 13.87 -7.21
C HIS A 169 5.68 14.19 -6.35
N VAL A 170 4.52 14.14 -7.00
CA VAL A 170 3.22 14.17 -6.34
C VAL A 170 2.44 12.98 -6.87
N TYR A 171 2.03 12.10 -5.97
CA TYR A 171 1.22 10.93 -6.28
C TYR A 171 -0.21 11.14 -5.78
N VAL A 172 -1.17 10.79 -6.62
CA VAL A 172 -2.58 10.69 -6.23
C VAL A 172 -2.80 9.30 -5.67
N SER A 173 -3.45 9.17 -4.52
CA SER A 173 -3.70 7.85 -3.95
C SER A 173 -4.63 7.05 -4.83
N ASP A 174 -4.26 5.81 -5.11
CA ASP A 174 -5.22 4.80 -5.54
C ASP A 174 -6.03 4.33 -4.31
N VAL A 175 -7.16 3.68 -4.60
CA VAL A 175 -8.00 3.05 -3.58
C VAL A 175 -8.01 1.54 -3.66
N TYR A 176 -8.15 0.96 -2.49
CA TYR A 176 -8.34 -0.45 -2.24
C TYR A 176 -9.70 -0.61 -1.61
N GLN A 177 -10.53 -1.45 -2.19
CA GLN A 177 -11.86 -1.70 -1.67
C GLN A 177 -11.87 -3.05 -0.99
N ILE A 178 -12.46 -3.10 0.20
CA ILE A 178 -12.84 -4.37 0.80
C ILE A 178 -14.26 -4.71 0.38
N SER A 179 -14.47 -5.95 -0.08
CA SER A 179 -15.82 -6.45 -0.19
C SER A 179 -16.35 -6.59 1.23
N ALA A 180 -17.44 -5.90 1.57
CA ALA A 180 -18.12 -6.18 2.83
C ALA A 180 -18.34 -7.69 2.92
N ILE A 181 -18.09 -8.28 4.09
CA ILE A 181 -18.54 -9.65 4.37
C ILE A 181 -20.06 -9.56 4.49
N GLU A 182 -20.75 -9.39 3.36
CA GLU A 182 -22.19 -9.49 3.26
C GLU A 182 -22.51 -10.96 3.43
N ASP A 183 -22.59 -11.44 4.67
CA ASP A 183 -22.93 -12.81 5.04
C ASP A 183 -21.88 -13.87 4.62
N PRO A 184 -21.18 -14.55 5.55
CA PRO A 184 -20.31 -15.68 5.22
C PRO A 184 -21.04 -16.83 4.47
N ALA A 185 -22.38 -16.86 4.49
CA ALA A 185 -23.18 -17.79 3.69
C ALA A 185 -23.49 -17.32 2.25
N SER A 186 -23.18 -16.08 1.86
CA SER A 186 -23.53 -15.53 0.54
C SER A 186 -22.51 -15.85 -0.55
N TYR A 187 -21.33 -16.36 -0.21
CA TYR A 187 -20.37 -16.77 -1.22
C TYR A 187 -20.91 -17.99 -1.95
N ILE A 188 -21.13 -17.80 -3.26
CA ILE A 188 -21.60 -18.79 -4.24
C ILE A 188 -20.79 -20.11 -4.18
N TYR A 189 -19.60 -20.10 -3.59
CA TYR A 189 -18.80 -21.30 -3.31
C TYR A 189 -19.37 -22.21 -2.20
N TYR A 190 -20.15 -21.73 -1.23
CA TYR A 190 -20.61 -22.55 -0.09
C TYR A 190 -21.69 -23.56 -0.47
N GLU A 191 -22.63 -23.19 -1.35
CA GLU A 191 -23.69 -24.11 -1.82
C GLU A 191 -23.10 -25.22 -2.72
N ASP A 192 -22.15 -24.88 -3.58
CA ASP A 192 -21.44 -25.85 -4.43
C ASP A 192 -20.50 -26.77 -3.61
N MET A 193 -19.85 -26.23 -2.57
CA MET A 193 -18.99 -26.98 -1.65
C MET A 193 -19.79 -27.91 -0.72
N LYS A 194 -20.98 -27.50 -0.26
CA LYS A 194 -21.93 -28.39 0.42
C LYS A 194 -22.33 -29.58 -0.47
N GLY A 195 -22.51 -29.35 -1.77
CA GLY A 195 -22.83 -30.39 -2.75
C GLY A 195 -21.76 -31.49 -2.89
N ILE A 196 -20.50 -31.19 -2.56
CA ILE A 196 -19.37 -32.15 -2.55
C ILE A 196 -18.95 -32.60 -1.14
N GLY A 197 -19.67 -32.17 -0.10
CA GLY A 197 -19.43 -32.59 1.29
C GLY A 197 -18.17 -32.01 1.94
N VAL A 198 -17.62 -30.91 1.42
CA VAL A 198 -16.45 -30.22 1.98
C VAL A 198 -16.89 -28.87 2.49
N THR A 199 -16.71 -28.60 3.79
CA THR A 199 -16.89 -27.27 4.37
C THR A 199 -15.52 -26.79 4.86
N PRO A 200 -14.90 -25.77 4.24
CA PRO A 200 -13.70 -25.18 4.80
C PRO A 200 -14.08 -24.59 6.16
N ASP A 201 -13.40 -25.07 7.20
CA ASP A 201 -13.59 -24.60 8.57
C ASP A 201 -12.20 -24.35 9.15
N MET A 202 -12.03 -23.24 9.86
CA MET A 202 -10.76 -22.87 10.49
C MET A 202 -10.24 -23.96 11.43
N VAL A 203 -11.14 -24.80 11.94
CA VAL A 203 -10.84 -26.02 12.72
C VAL A 203 -9.85 -26.94 11.99
N ASN A 204 -9.90 -26.98 10.65
CA ASN A 204 -9.08 -27.87 9.83
C ASN A 204 -7.86 -27.18 9.20
N SER A 205 -7.83 -25.85 9.10
CA SER A 205 -6.79 -25.11 8.38
C SER A 205 -5.41 -25.21 9.03
N ALA A 206 -5.33 -25.03 10.36
CA ALA A 206 -4.05 -25.08 11.07
C ALA A 206 -3.36 -26.45 10.99
N PRO A 207 -4.06 -27.59 11.19
CA PRO A 207 -3.50 -28.92 10.94
C PRO A 207 -3.01 -29.14 9.50
N LEU A 208 -3.73 -28.64 8.49
CA LEU A 208 -3.36 -28.85 7.08
C LEU A 208 -2.02 -28.21 6.69
N ILE A 209 -1.62 -27.14 7.38
CA ILE A 209 -0.35 -26.44 7.11
C ILE A 209 0.77 -26.80 8.08
N GLY A 210 0.55 -27.81 8.94
CA GLY A 210 1.55 -28.28 9.90
C GLY A 210 1.80 -27.36 11.09
N ALA A 211 0.83 -26.50 11.44
CA ALA A 211 0.97 -25.61 12.60
C ALA A 211 1.09 -26.35 13.94
N PRO A 212 0.35 -27.45 14.21
CA PRO A 212 0.51 -28.23 15.43
C PRO A 212 1.94 -28.72 15.67
N GLU A 213 2.61 -29.20 14.62
CA GLU A 213 3.99 -29.68 14.70
C GLU A 213 4.97 -28.56 15.08
N ALA A 214 4.75 -27.35 14.57
CA ALA A 214 5.53 -26.17 14.97
C ALA A 214 5.28 -25.80 16.44
N TRP A 215 4.02 -25.88 16.88
CA TRP A 215 3.66 -25.61 18.28
C TRP A 215 4.24 -26.64 19.24
N ASP A 216 4.27 -27.92 18.86
CA ASP A 216 4.87 -29.01 19.66
C ASP A 216 6.39 -28.82 19.82
N LEU A 217 7.04 -28.16 18.86
CA LEU A 217 8.44 -27.73 18.95
C LEU A 217 8.64 -26.42 19.74
N GLY A 218 7.56 -25.78 20.20
CA GLY A 218 7.57 -24.52 20.96
C GLY A 218 7.54 -23.25 20.10
N TYR A 219 7.33 -23.36 18.79
CA TYR A 219 7.24 -22.20 17.89
C TYR A 219 5.81 -21.67 17.82
N THR A 220 5.45 -20.78 18.75
CA THR A 220 4.10 -20.22 18.87
C THR A 220 4.03 -18.71 18.57
N GLY A 221 5.14 -18.11 18.15
CA GLY A 221 5.27 -16.65 17.94
C GLY A 221 5.66 -15.85 19.19
N SER A 222 5.94 -16.50 20.32
CA SER A 222 6.35 -15.83 21.55
C SER A 222 7.55 -14.89 21.33
N GLY A 223 7.48 -13.68 21.89
CA GLY A 223 8.53 -12.66 21.77
C GLY A 223 8.55 -11.92 20.42
N THR A 224 7.56 -12.13 19.57
CA THR A 224 7.43 -11.46 18.26
C THR A 224 6.16 -10.63 18.17
N TYR A 225 6.15 -9.73 17.19
CA TYR A 225 5.00 -8.90 16.85
C TYR A 225 4.64 -9.11 15.38
N VAL A 226 3.35 -9.26 15.09
CA VAL A 226 2.83 -9.28 13.72
C VAL A 226 1.87 -8.12 13.54
N ALA A 227 2.10 -7.29 12.53
CA ALA A 227 1.21 -6.18 12.21
C ALA A 227 0.05 -6.65 11.32
N VAL A 228 -1.13 -6.11 11.56
CA VAL A 228 -2.32 -6.26 10.72
C VAL A 228 -2.67 -4.87 10.20
N ILE A 229 -2.49 -4.68 8.89
CA ILE A 229 -2.84 -3.45 8.18
C ILE A 229 -4.17 -3.70 7.47
N ASP A 230 -5.28 -3.28 8.10
CA ASP A 230 -6.62 -3.74 7.73
C ASP A 230 -7.73 -2.79 8.25
N THR A 231 -8.96 -3.26 8.47
CA THR A 231 -10.12 -2.48 8.94
C THR A 231 -10.11 -2.15 10.44
N GLY A 232 -9.12 -2.65 11.18
CA GLY A 232 -9.02 -2.54 12.64
C GLY A 232 -8.96 -3.91 13.31
N ILE A 233 -8.98 -3.94 14.66
CA ILE A 233 -9.24 -5.16 15.43
C ILE A 233 -10.23 -4.84 16.55
N ASP A 234 -11.27 -5.67 16.72
CA ASP A 234 -12.06 -5.72 17.94
C ASP A 234 -11.20 -6.25 19.09
N TYR A 235 -10.50 -5.34 19.75
CA TYR A 235 -9.63 -5.63 20.87
C TYR A 235 -10.39 -6.11 22.11
N THR A 236 -11.73 -6.05 22.09
CA THR A 236 -12.60 -6.57 23.16
C THR A 236 -12.99 -8.03 22.97
N HIS A 237 -12.67 -8.62 21.81
CA HIS A 237 -12.96 -10.01 21.55
C HIS A 237 -12.16 -10.95 22.48
N GLU A 238 -12.82 -11.98 23.02
CA GLU A 238 -12.19 -12.99 23.90
C GLU A 238 -10.93 -13.65 23.32
N ASN A 239 -10.86 -13.81 21.99
CA ASN A 239 -9.70 -14.39 21.31
C ASN A 239 -8.48 -13.47 21.26
N PHE A 240 -8.62 -12.22 21.72
CA PHE A 240 -7.51 -11.32 21.98
C PHE A 240 -7.38 -10.98 23.48
N GLY A 241 -8.06 -11.73 24.35
CA GLY A 241 -7.98 -11.59 25.81
C GLY A 241 -9.27 -11.10 26.45
N GLY A 242 -10.17 -10.46 25.70
CA GLY A 242 -11.42 -9.91 26.22
C GLY A 242 -11.21 -8.60 26.98
N TYR A 243 -10.31 -7.73 26.52
CA TYR A 243 -9.98 -6.48 27.19
C TYR A 243 -11.06 -5.41 26.97
N SER A 244 -11.27 -4.51 27.93
CA SER A 244 -12.25 -3.42 27.76
C SER A 244 -11.70 -2.18 27.06
N SER A 245 -10.40 -2.15 26.74
CA SER A 245 -9.72 -0.97 26.21
C SER A 245 -8.48 -1.33 25.41
N PHE A 246 -8.09 -0.42 24.53
CA PHE A 246 -6.82 -0.40 23.82
C PHE A 246 -5.94 0.75 24.36
N PRO A 247 -4.60 0.61 24.40
CA PRO A 247 -3.82 -0.61 24.14
C PRO A 247 -3.94 -1.65 25.25
N ASN A 248 -3.56 -2.89 24.96
CA ASN A 248 -3.58 -4.00 25.92
C ASN A 248 -2.40 -4.97 25.74
N GLU A 249 -2.33 -6.03 26.55
CA GLU A 249 -1.20 -6.96 26.54
C GLU A 249 -1.02 -7.70 25.19
N LYS A 250 -2.14 -8.05 24.54
CA LYS A 250 -2.15 -8.75 23.26
C LYS A 250 -1.91 -7.82 22.09
N ILE A 251 -2.46 -6.60 22.18
CA ILE A 251 -2.46 -5.57 21.14
C ILE A 251 -1.88 -4.27 21.76
N PRO A 252 -0.56 -4.18 21.96
CA PRO A 252 0.06 -3.04 22.66
C PRO A 252 0.25 -1.80 21.79
N TYR A 253 0.16 -1.92 20.46
CA TYR A 253 0.40 -0.83 19.52
C TYR A 253 -0.67 -0.81 18.42
N GLY A 254 -0.96 0.38 17.93
CA GLY A 254 -1.86 0.60 16.83
C GLY A 254 -2.33 2.04 16.70
N TYR A 255 -2.93 2.33 15.54
CA TYR A 255 -3.40 3.66 15.15
C TYR A 255 -4.40 3.54 14.00
N ASP A 256 -5.34 4.48 13.91
CA ASP A 256 -6.26 4.62 12.79
C ASP A 256 -5.76 5.70 11.81
N PHE A 257 -5.21 5.25 10.69
CA PHE A 257 -4.72 6.11 9.62
C PHE A 257 -5.83 6.57 8.68
N ALA A 258 -6.95 5.86 8.63
CA ALA A 258 -8.07 6.23 7.78
C ALA A 258 -8.79 7.45 8.34
N ASP A 259 -9.12 7.40 9.63
CA ASP A 259 -9.89 8.42 10.36
C ASP A 259 -9.02 9.36 11.21
N GLY A 260 -7.74 9.03 11.38
CA GLY A 260 -6.74 9.93 11.96
C GLY A 260 -6.79 10.02 13.48
N ASP A 261 -7.12 8.92 14.17
CA ASP A 261 -7.17 8.85 15.62
C ASP A 261 -6.45 7.62 16.22
N ASN A 262 -6.49 7.50 17.55
CA ASN A 262 -5.77 6.47 18.29
C ASN A 262 -6.64 5.23 18.61
N ASP A 263 -7.83 5.09 18.03
CA ASP A 263 -8.74 3.99 18.27
C ASP A 263 -8.81 3.05 17.06
N PRO A 264 -8.03 1.95 17.03
CA PRO A 264 -8.03 1.02 15.90
C PRO A 264 -9.17 0.00 15.98
N MET A 265 -10.30 0.35 16.61
CA MET A 265 -11.48 -0.51 16.73
C MET A 265 -11.98 -0.94 15.34
N ASP A 266 -12.33 -2.21 15.22
CA ASP A 266 -12.86 -2.73 13.96
C ASP A 266 -14.38 -2.59 13.90
N HIS A 267 -14.85 -1.76 12.97
CA HIS A 267 -16.28 -1.61 12.68
C HIS A 267 -16.74 -2.43 11.46
N ASN A 268 -15.84 -3.18 10.82
CA ASN A 268 -16.13 -4.04 9.67
C ASN A 268 -16.11 -5.54 10.02
N GLY A 269 -15.12 -5.97 10.78
CA GLY A 269 -14.91 -7.37 11.20
C GLY A 269 -13.88 -8.13 10.37
N HIS A 270 -13.48 -7.63 9.19
CA HIS A 270 -12.47 -8.28 8.37
C HIS A 270 -11.09 -8.32 9.05
N GLY A 271 -10.61 -7.17 9.55
CA GLY A 271 -9.34 -7.10 10.27
C GLY A 271 -9.31 -7.95 11.53
N THR A 272 -10.42 -8.03 12.27
CA THR A 272 -10.63 -8.94 13.40
C THR A 272 -10.49 -10.40 12.99
N HIS A 273 -11.09 -10.80 11.86
CA HIS A 273 -10.99 -12.16 11.33
C HIS A 273 -9.55 -12.51 10.90
N VAL A 274 -8.90 -11.59 10.18
CA VAL A 274 -7.48 -11.72 9.78
C VAL A 274 -6.58 -11.86 11.01
N ALA A 275 -6.73 -10.99 11.99
CA ALA A 275 -5.98 -11.03 13.24
C ALA A 275 -6.20 -12.32 14.03
N GLY A 276 -7.42 -12.85 14.04
CA GLY A 276 -7.76 -14.13 14.66
C GLY A 276 -7.01 -15.29 14.01
N THR A 277 -6.93 -15.29 12.68
CA THR A 277 -6.16 -16.26 11.89
C THR A 277 -4.66 -16.19 12.21
N VAL A 278 -4.12 -14.98 12.34
CA VAL A 278 -2.71 -14.76 12.65
C VAL A 278 -2.38 -15.20 14.09
N ALA A 279 -3.07 -14.64 15.08
CA ALA A 279 -2.65 -14.76 16.48
C ALA A 279 -3.79 -14.85 17.51
N GLY A 280 -4.98 -15.34 17.13
CA GLY A 280 -6.04 -15.61 18.11
C GLY A 280 -5.59 -16.59 19.20
N ILE A 281 -5.84 -16.29 20.48
CA ILE A 281 -5.35 -17.11 21.61
C ILE A 281 -6.15 -18.40 21.83
N GLY A 282 -7.26 -18.60 21.09
CA GLY A 282 -8.09 -19.81 21.19
C GLY A 282 -8.97 -19.90 22.44
N LYS A 283 -9.30 -18.76 23.05
CA LYS A 283 -10.18 -18.69 24.23
C LYS A 283 -11.65 -18.87 23.83
N ALA A 284 -12.08 -18.26 22.73
CA ALA A 284 -13.42 -18.39 22.21
C ALA A 284 -13.64 -19.80 21.61
N LYS A 285 -14.84 -20.35 21.81
CA LYS A 285 -15.23 -21.66 21.29
C LYS A 285 -16.34 -21.51 20.24
N PHE A 286 -16.29 -22.37 19.23
CA PHE A 286 -17.22 -22.41 18.11
C PHE A 286 -17.66 -23.85 17.88
N GLN A 287 -18.84 -24.04 17.29
CA GLN A 287 -19.29 -25.37 16.91
C GLN A 287 -18.72 -25.72 15.53
N ASP A 288 -18.02 -26.86 15.45
CA ASP A 288 -17.64 -27.44 14.17
C ASP A 288 -18.86 -27.98 13.41
N LYS A 289 -18.64 -28.46 12.18
CA LYS A 289 -19.69 -29.09 11.34
C LYS A 289 -20.42 -30.26 12.01
N ASP A 290 -19.83 -30.89 13.01
CA ASP A 290 -20.37 -32.05 13.74
C ASP A 290 -21.04 -31.61 15.07
N GLY A 291 -21.09 -30.31 15.36
CA GLY A 291 -21.70 -29.70 16.53
C GLY A 291 -20.80 -29.67 17.77
N ASN A 292 -19.53 -30.08 17.66
CA ASN A 292 -18.59 -30.08 18.78
C ASN A 292 -18.02 -28.68 19.02
N TRP A 293 -17.93 -28.29 20.29
CA TRP A 293 -17.31 -27.04 20.68
C TRP A 293 -15.78 -27.13 20.64
N VAL A 294 -15.17 -26.38 19.72
CA VAL A 294 -13.73 -26.34 19.48
C VAL A 294 -13.18 -24.92 19.58
N SER A 295 -11.93 -24.81 20.01
CA SER A 295 -11.22 -23.52 20.12
C SER A 295 -10.53 -23.18 18.79
N LEU A 296 -10.78 -21.99 18.26
CA LEU A 296 -10.09 -21.48 17.07
C LEU A 296 -8.85 -20.70 17.50
N LYS A 297 -7.68 -21.29 17.27
CA LYS A 297 -6.37 -20.76 17.62
C LYS A 297 -5.66 -20.26 16.35
N GLY A 298 -5.08 -19.07 16.43
CA GLY A 298 -4.27 -18.52 15.34
C GLY A 298 -2.97 -19.29 15.16
N ILE A 299 -2.28 -19.05 14.05
CA ILE A 299 -1.03 -19.75 13.70
C ILE A 299 0.12 -19.39 14.65
N ALA A 300 0.22 -18.12 15.04
CA ALA A 300 1.20 -17.59 15.98
C ALA A 300 0.49 -17.05 17.25
N PRO A 301 -0.13 -17.92 18.06
CA PRO A 301 -1.03 -17.53 19.14
C PRO A 301 -0.37 -16.69 20.24
N ASP A 302 0.95 -16.84 20.44
CA ASP A 302 1.72 -16.13 21.47
C ASP A 302 2.43 -14.88 20.91
N ALA A 303 2.32 -14.61 19.60
CA ALA A 303 2.76 -13.33 19.05
C ALA A 303 1.86 -12.20 19.54
N LYS A 304 2.42 -11.01 19.74
CA LYS A 304 1.62 -9.80 19.93
C LYS A 304 1.19 -9.23 18.59
N LEU A 305 0.07 -8.53 18.57
CA LEU A 305 -0.47 -7.89 17.37
C LEU A 305 -0.20 -6.38 17.41
N ILE A 306 -0.01 -5.79 16.23
CA ILE A 306 0.00 -4.35 16.00
C ILE A 306 -1.11 -4.05 15.02
N VAL A 307 -1.92 -3.02 15.26
CA VAL A 307 -3.05 -2.67 14.36
C VAL A 307 -2.78 -1.37 13.65
N ALA A 308 -2.69 -1.39 12.33
CA ALA A 308 -2.74 -0.18 11.53
C ALA A 308 -4.04 -0.20 10.74
N LYS A 309 -5.05 0.52 11.24
CA LYS A 309 -6.34 0.62 10.56
C LYS A 309 -6.19 1.59 9.38
N VAL A 310 -6.52 1.12 8.18
CA VAL A 310 -6.37 1.88 6.92
C VAL A 310 -7.68 1.98 6.13
N PHE A 311 -8.73 1.30 6.59
CA PHE A 311 -10.09 1.47 6.09
C PHE A 311 -10.92 2.24 7.12
N ALA A 312 -11.59 3.30 6.67
CA ALA A 312 -12.38 4.16 7.54
C ALA A 312 -13.63 3.45 8.07
N ASP A 313 -14.22 3.98 9.14
CA ASP A 313 -15.41 3.42 9.75
C ASP A 313 -16.66 3.47 8.87
N ASP A 314 -16.80 4.52 8.07
CA ASP A 314 -17.96 4.78 7.23
C ASP A 314 -17.71 4.54 5.74
N SER A 315 -16.56 3.93 5.39
CA SER A 315 -16.15 3.71 4.01
C SER A 315 -15.47 2.35 3.80
N PRO A 316 -15.76 1.64 2.69
CA PRO A 316 -15.09 0.38 2.38
C PRO A 316 -13.70 0.57 1.74
N TYR A 317 -13.19 1.80 1.70
CA TYR A 317 -11.96 2.14 0.98
C TYR A 317 -10.78 2.40 1.91
N ALA A 318 -9.61 1.92 1.48
CA ALA A 318 -8.30 2.32 1.98
C ALA A 318 -7.52 3.04 0.88
N TYR A 319 -6.66 3.97 1.26
CA TYR A 319 -5.92 4.81 0.32
C TYR A 319 -4.41 4.54 0.41
N THR A 320 -3.73 4.63 -0.73
CA THR A 320 -2.26 4.53 -0.81
C THR A 320 -1.55 5.38 0.25
N ALA A 321 -1.97 6.63 0.45
CA ALA A 321 -1.38 7.51 1.45
C ALA A 321 -1.43 6.92 2.87
N ASP A 322 -2.55 6.33 3.27
CA ASP A 322 -2.75 5.77 4.61
C ASP A 322 -1.94 4.48 4.77
N ILE A 323 -1.89 3.64 3.73
CA ILE A 323 -1.10 2.40 3.72
C ILE A 323 0.40 2.72 3.84
N VAL A 324 0.90 3.70 3.09
CA VAL A 324 2.30 4.13 3.17
C VAL A 324 2.63 4.73 4.55
N ALA A 325 1.70 5.48 5.15
CA ALA A 325 1.85 6.00 6.50
C ALA A 325 1.82 4.90 7.58
N ALA A 326 0.97 3.88 7.41
CA ALA A 326 0.90 2.71 8.26
C ALA A 326 2.23 1.93 8.24
N ILE A 327 2.81 1.70 7.06
CA ILE A 327 4.11 1.03 6.93
C ILE A 327 5.23 1.87 7.59
N GLU A 328 5.21 3.19 7.40
CA GLU A 328 6.14 4.12 8.06
C GLU A 328 6.07 3.99 9.59
N TYR A 329 4.87 3.87 10.15
CA TYR A 329 4.66 3.63 11.58
C TYR A 329 5.28 2.32 12.06
N LEU A 330 5.10 1.22 11.31
CA LEU A 330 5.73 -0.06 11.66
C LEU A 330 7.26 0.01 11.63
N ILE A 331 7.83 0.67 10.62
CA ILE A 331 9.29 0.85 10.53
C ILE A 331 9.79 1.67 11.71
N LYS A 332 9.09 2.75 12.10
CA LYS A 332 9.43 3.55 13.28
C LYS A 332 9.43 2.71 14.55
N LEU A 333 8.36 1.95 14.81
CA LEU A 333 8.30 1.05 15.98
C LEU A 333 9.46 0.04 16.01
N LYS A 334 9.81 -0.54 14.86
CA LYS A 334 10.89 -1.53 14.80
C LYS A 334 12.27 -0.91 14.95
N VAL A 335 12.55 0.18 14.22
CA VAL A 335 13.89 0.77 14.09
C VAL A 335 14.20 1.75 15.21
N GLU A 336 13.23 2.56 15.66
CA GLU A 336 13.42 3.53 16.74
C GLU A 336 13.12 2.90 18.11
N ASP A 337 12.00 2.17 18.24
CA ASP A 337 11.54 1.67 19.55
C ASP A 337 11.98 0.23 19.86
N GLY A 338 12.62 -0.44 18.89
CA GLY A 338 13.16 -1.80 19.06
C GLY A 338 12.09 -2.89 19.16
N VAL A 339 10.87 -2.64 18.68
CA VAL A 339 9.79 -3.63 18.67
C VAL A 339 10.12 -4.75 17.67
N ASN A 340 10.06 -6.01 18.10
CA ASN A 340 10.40 -7.16 17.26
C ASN A 340 9.27 -7.52 16.27
N ILE A 341 8.96 -6.61 15.36
CA ILE A 341 7.98 -6.81 14.28
C ILE A 341 8.59 -7.73 13.24
N VAL A 342 8.04 -8.93 13.08
CA VAL A 342 8.60 -9.93 12.16
C VAL A 342 7.88 -9.95 10.82
N ALA A 343 6.58 -9.61 10.81
CA ALA A 343 5.76 -9.64 9.61
C ALA A 343 4.66 -8.57 9.66
N ALA A 344 4.20 -8.14 8.48
CA ALA A 344 3.01 -7.32 8.32
C ALA A 344 2.04 -7.98 7.34
N ASN A 345 0.83 -8.27 7.79
CA ASN A 345 -0.23 -8.79 6.94
C ASN A 345 -1.05 -7.63 6.36
N MET A 346 -1.12 -7.56 5.02
CA MET A 346 -1.95 -6.63 4.25
C MET A 346 -2.96 -7.44 3.45
N SER A 347 -4.13 -7.72 4.01
CA SER A 347 -5.20 -8.45 3.33
C SER A 347 -6.06 -7.50 2.48
N LEU A 348 -5.38 -6.71 1.66
CA LEU A 348 -5.93 -5.73 0.74
C LEU A 348 -5.23 -5.88 -0.62
N GLY A 349 -5.93 -5.51 -1.69
CA GLY A 349 -5.40 -5.63 -3.04
C GLY A 349 -6.30 -4.98 -4.06
N SER A 350 -5.75 -4.79 -5.26
CA SER A 350 -6.51 -4.28 -6.41
C SER A 350 -6.37 -5.25 -7.58
N ASP A 351 -7.43 -5.38 -8.37
CA ASP A 351 -7.41 -6.20 -9.58
C ASP A 351 -6.38 -5.66 -10.56
N LYS A 352 -5.66 -6.53 -11.27
CA LYS A 352 -4.66 -6.14 -12.29
C LYS A 352 -3.53 -5.28 -11.70
N GLY A 353 -2.91 -5.76 -10.62
CA GLY A 353 -1.68 -5.19 -10.12
C GLY A 353 -0.53 -5.28 -11.13
N PHE A 354 0.35 -4.28 -11.12
CA PHE A 354 1.58 -4.26 -11.90
C PHE A 354 2.76 -4.02 -10.95
N ASP A 355 3.91 -4.58 -11.28
CA ASP A 355 5.15 -4.27 -10.59
C ASP A 355 5.68 -2.91 -11.09
N ALA A 356 5.44 -1.87 -10.31
CA ALA A 356 5.85 -0.50 -10.60
C ALA A 356 6.73 0.03 -9.45
N PRO A 357 8.05 -0.24 -9.48
CA PRO A 357 8.94 -0.01 -8.34
C PRO A 357 9.10 1.47 -7.93
N THR A 358 8.62 2.39 -8.77
CA THR A 358 8.62 3.83 -8.50
C THR A 358 7.41 4.31 -7.71
N GLU A 359 6.37 3.49 -7.56
CA GLU A 359 5.16 3.85 -6.82
C GLU A 359 5.40 3.90 -5.31
N PRO A 360 4.71 4.77 -4.56
CA PRO A 360 4.92 4.95 -3.13
C PRO A 360 4.79 3.66 -2.32
N GLU A 361 3.85 2.79 -2.67
CA GLU A 361 3.59 1.53 -1.97
C GLU A 361 4.72 0.53 -2.18
N GLN A 362 5.23 0.41 -3.41
CA GLN A 362 6.34 -0.48 -3.71
C GLN A 362 7.62 -0.03 -3.01
N LYS A 363 7.88 1.29 -2.97
CA LYS A 363 8.97 1.87 -2.17
C LYS A 363 8.78 1.57 -0.68
N ALA A 364 7.57 1.76 -0.14
CA ALA A 364 7.25 1.49 1.26
C ALA A 364 7.44 0.01 1.61
N ILE A 365 6.92 -0.91 0.80
CA ILE A 365 7.07 -2.37 0.99
C ILE A 365 8.54 -2.78 0.94
N LYS A 366 9.30 -2.30 -0.06
CA LYS A 366 10.74 -2.53 -0.15
C LYS A 366 11.44 -2.06 1.13
N ASN A 367 11.12 -0.87 1.61
CA ASN A 367 11.77 -0.31 2.79
C ASN A 367 11.34 -0.99 4.10
N ALA A 368 10.12 -1.52 4.19
CA ALA A 368 9.72 -2.40 5.27
C ALA A 368 10.52 -3.71 5.28
N TYR A 369 10.73 -4.29 4.09
CA TYR A 369 11.59 -5.46 3.94
C TYR A 369 13.04 -5.20 4.35
N GLU A 370 13.62 -4.05 3.95
CA GLU A 370 14.95 -3.61 4.41
C GLU A 370 15.01 -3.38 5.92
N ALA A 371 13.89 -3.01 6.55
CA ALA A 371 13.78 -2.92 8.00
C ALA A 371 13.74 -4.31 8.67
N GLY A 372 13.51 -5.39 7.92
CA GLY A 372 13.34 -6.76 8.43
C GLY A 372 11.90 -7.08 8.84
N ILE A 373 10.92 -6.49 8.15
CA ILE A 373 9.50 -6.82 8.26
C ILE A 373 9.11 -7.57 6.98
N THR A 374 8.68 -8.82 7.09
CA THR A 374 8.28 -9.64 5.93
C THR A 374 6.84 -9.41 5.51
#